data_AF-A0A2T7CTU8-F1
#
_entry.id   AF-A0A2T7CTU8-F1
#
_cell.length_a   1.000
_cell.length_b   1.000
_cell.length_c   1.000
_cell.angle_alpha   90.00
_cell.angle_beta   90.00
_cell.angle_gamma   90.00
#
_symmetry.space_group_name_H-M   'P 1'
#
loop_
_entity.id
_entity.type
_entity.pdbx_description
1 polymer ?
#
loop_
_entity_poly.entity_id
_entity_poly.type
_entity_poly.pdbx_seq_one_letter_code
_entity_poly.pdbx_strand_id
1 'polypeptide(L)'
;MAAAARRAHVVLFPFMAQGHLAPFCCLAELARRARPGARVTVIATPGTAGPLRASLAADGLGGDVGVHALPFDPAGHSLPAGAGTTAGIASHQLITVFAASESLRPAFRHLVAGLRAADPGADVHVMADMFLGWTLDVAREAGASHSAVLTTGGYGAAVYFSLWNSVPLPADDAFPLPPFPDVTVCRSQLTDHLAAADGKDAWSTFVSKQIAAFAHTDALLVNTTENLDPKGLAMLRQLFDVPIYPVGPLLRVTPPAPAPGPKNRGAILGWLDKQPPCSVLYVSFGSQYTISASQMMELAVGLERSAHRFVWVVRPPAGSDVDGEFRPEWLPEGFRERAEAGGRGLVARCWAPQVEILAHAATGAFLTHCGWNSVQESLGSGVPLLGWPLSAEQFYNAKVLAEEMGVCVEVARGTRAALSGEKLAAAVEAVLGDTAERAGMRRRAAEMREVIAAARESGGEGSSLKVMERFFADVVHR
;
A
#
# COMPACT_ATOMS: atom_id res chain seq x y z
N MET A 1 -37.99 25.16 -5.84
CA MET A 1 -36.90 24.99 -6.83
C MET A 1 -35.75 24.29 -6.12
N ALA A 2 -35.38 23.08 -6.52
CA ALA A 2 -34.16 22.46 -6.01
C ALA A 2 -32.98 23.34 -6.46
N ALA A 3 -32.13 23.78 -5.52
CA ALA A 3 -30.91 24.48 -5.86
C ALA A 3 -30.10 23.58 -6.81
N ALA A 4 -29.68 24.11 -7.96
CA ALA A 4 -28.80 23.36 -8.86
C ALA A 4 -27.54 22.98 -8.08
N ALA A 5 -27.19 21.69 -8.07
CA ALA A 5 -26.00 21.21 -7.36
C ALA A 5 -24.77 22.01 -7.81
N ARG A 6 -24.02 22.58 -6.86
CA ARG A 6 -22.78 23.30 -7.17
C ARG A 6 -21.81 22.36 -7.89
N ARG A 7 -21.22 22.87 -8.98
CA ARG A 7 -20.16 22.20 -9.72
C ARG A 7 -19.02 21.88 -8.76
N ALA A 8 -18.31 20.79 -9.00
CA ALA A 8 -17.21 20.38 -8.13
C ALA A 8 -15.96 20.07 -8.94
N HIS A 9 -14.82 20.39 -8.34
CA HIS A 9 -13.52 19.99 -8.82
C HIS A 9 -12.77 19.27 -7.70
N VAL A 10 -12.62 17.96 -7.84
CA VAL A 10 -11.85 17.11 -6.94
C VAL A 10 -10.40 17.05 -7.43
N VAL A 11 -9.48 17.48 -6.58
CA VAL A 11 -8.03 17.42 -6.81
C VAL A 11 -7.46 16.30 -5.97
N LEU A 12 -6.86 15.30 -6.62
CA LEU A 12 -6.30 14.12 -5.98
C LEU A 12 -4.79 14.20 -6.02
N PHE A 13 -4.12 14.26 -4.87
CA PHE A 13 -2.67 14.40 -4.82
C PHE A 13 -2.01 13.17 -4.17
N PRO A 14 -1.64 12.15 -4.96
CA PRO A 14 -0.87 11.01 -4.45
C PRO A 14 0.58 11.39 -4.13
N PHE A 15 1.17 10.71 -3.14
CA PHE A 15 2.61 10.74 -2.96
C PHE A 15 3.34 9.98 -4.08
N MET A 16 4.60 10.33 -4.34
CA MET A 16 5.41 9.80 -5.46
C MET A 16 5.94 8.37 -5.21
N ALA A 17 5.08 7.48 -4.75
CA ALA A 17 5.41 6.09 -4.42
C ALA A 17 4.36 5.17 -5.02
N GLN A 18 4.77 4.03 -5.56
CA GLN A 18 3.85 3.13 -6.28
C GLN A 18 2.69 2.65 -5.41
N GLY A 19 2.93 2.42 -4.12
CA GLY A 19 1.90 2.06 -3.14
C GLY A 19 0.85 3.14 -2.90
N HIS A 20 1.08 4.37 -3.35
CA HIS A 20 0.20 5.52 -3.20
C HIS A 20 -0.46 5.90 -4.54
N LEU A 21 0.30 5.83 -5.64
CA LEU A 21 -0.22 6.11 -6.98
C LEU A 21 -1.38 5.18 -7.37
N ALA A 22 -1.28 3.88 -7.08
CA ALA A 22 -2.31 2.91 -7.47
C ALA A 22 -3.65 3.12 -6.74
N PRO A 23 -3.70 3.26 -5.39
CA PRO A 23 -4.93 3.60 -4.69
C PRO A 23 -5.59 4.91 -5.16
N PHE A 24 -4.79 5.92 -5.52
CA PHE A 24 -5.31 7.20 -6.01
C PHE A 24 -5.96 7.10 -7.40
N CYS A 25 -5.52 6.19 -8.28
CA CYS A 25 -6.26 5.88 -9.51
C CYS A 25 -7.64 5.30 -9.19
N CYS A 26 -7.72 4.35 -8.25
CA CYS A 26 -9.00 3.77 -7.81
C CYS A 26 -9.89 4.83 -7.14
N LEU A 27 -9.30 5.72 -6.34
CA LEU A 27 -10.03 6.83 -5.72
C LEU A 27 -10.56 7.82 -6.77
N ALA A 28 -9.85 8.03 -7.87
CA ALA A 28 -10.33 8.85 -8.98
C ALA A 28 -11.61 8.28 -9.61
N GLU A 29 -11.64 6.97 -9.85
CA GLU A 29 -12.84 6.27 -10.31
C GLU A 29 -13.98 6.40 -9.30
N LEU A 30 -13.69 6.12 -8.02
CA LEU A 30 -14.68 6.17 -6.94
C LEU A 30 -15.27 7.57 -6.78
N ALA A 31 -14.43 8.61 -6.83
CA ALA A 31 -14.85 10.00 -6.79
C ALA A 31 -15.80 10.35 -7.95
N ARG A 32 -15.45 9.90 -9.16
CA ARG A 32 -16.26 10.12 -10.37
C ARG A 32 -17.61 9.42 -10.34
N ARG A 33 -17.67 8.23 -9.74
CA ARG A 33 -18.92 7.47 -9.56
C ARG A 33 -19.80 8.10 -8.49
N ALA A 34 -19.21 8.50 -7.37
CA ALA A 34 -19.93 9.07 -6.22
C ALA A 34 -20.44 10.50 -6.46
N ARG A 35 -19.79 11.27 -7.34
CA ARG A 35 -20.25 12.61 -7.71
C ARG A 35 -20.26 12.77 -9.24
N PRO A 36 -21.29 12.21 -9.92
CA PRO A 36 -21.44 12.35 -11.36
C PRO A 36 -21.46 13.83 -11.77
N GLY A 37 -20.51 14.25 -12.61
CA GLY A 37 -20.36 15.64 -13.05
C GLY A 37 -19.28 16.44 -12.30
N ALA A 38 -18.65 15.89 -11.26
CA ALA A 38 -17.44 16.47 -10.71
C ALA A 38 -16.28 16.32 -11.72
N ARG A 39 -15.51 17.40 -11.89
CA ARG A 39 -14.22 17.32 -12.58
C ARG A 39 -13.21 16.70 -11.62
N VAL A 40 -12.42 15.74 -12.09
CA VAL A 40 -11.37 15.10 -11.30
C VAL A 40 -10.01 15.38 -11.94
N THR A 41 -9.06 15.86 -11.14
CA THR A 41 -7.65 16.04 -11.56
C THR A 41 -6.74 15.29 -10.60
N VAL A 42 -5.92 14.39 -11.11
CA VAL A 42 -4.82 13.76 -10.38
C VAL A 42 -3.55 14.61 -10.56
N ILE A 43 -2.93 14.97 -9.44
CA ILE A 43 -1.65 15.65 -9.41
C ILE A 43 -0.54 14.62 -9.61
N ALA A 44 0.43 14.98 -10.43
CA ALA A 44 1.58 14.19 -10.76
C ALA A 44 2.84 15.06 -10.74
N THR A 45 3.97 14.44 -11.03
CA THR A 45 5.26 15.08 -11.30
C THR A 45 5.78 14.59 -12.64
N PRO A 46 6.86 15.16 -13.21
CA PRO A 46 7.35 14.76 -14.52
C PRO A 46 7.60 13.25 -14.61
N GLY A 47 8.13 12.64 -13.54
CA GLY A 47 8.40 11.20 -13.48
C GLY A 47 7.18 10.29 -13.35
N THR A 48 6.03 10.81 -12.89
CA THR A 48 4.81 10.00 -12.64
C THR A 48 3.67 10.30 -13.61
N ALA A 49 3.70 11.44 -14.32
CA ALA A 49 2.59 11.89 -15.16
C ALA A 49 2.29 10.95 -16.34
N GLY A 50 3.33 10.46 -17.03
CA GLY A 50 3.18 9.49 -18.12
C GLY A 50 2.55 8.18 -17.64
N PRO A 51 3.16 7.49 -16.65
CA PRO A 51 2.60 6.28 -16.06
C PRO A 51 1.16 6.43 -15.53
N LEU A 52 0.85 7.55 -14.86
CA LEU A 52 -0.50 7.84 -14.37
C LEU A 52 -1.51 7.98 -15.50
N ARG A 53 -1.19 8.72 -16.57
CA ARG A 53 -2.09 8.83 -17.74
C ARG A 53 -2.33 7.48 -18.39
N ALA A 54 -1.28 6.68 -18.59
CA ALA A 54 -1.40 5.34 -19.17
C ALA A 54 -2.27 4.44 -18.29
N SER A 55 -2.08 4.48 -16.97
CA SER A 55 -2.91 3.77 -16.01
C SER A 55 -4.38 4.17 -16.11
N LEU A 56 -4.68 5.46 -15.99
CA LEU A 56 -6.07 5.95 -16.03
C LEU A 56 -6.74 5.62 -17.36
N ALA A 57 -5.99 5.70 -18.47
CA ALA A 57 -6.50 5.29 -19.78
C ALA A 57 -6.82 3.79 -19.84
N ALA A 58 -5.98 2.94 -19.27
CA ALA A 58 -6.23 1.49 -19.18
C ALA A 58 -7.46 1.16 -18.32
N ASP A 59 -7.73 1.99 -17.31
CA ASP A 59 -8.91 1.89 -16.46
C ASP A 59 -10.16 2.55 -17.09
N GLY A 60 -10.09 3.02 -18.35
CA GLY A 60 -11.20 3.66 -19.07
C GLY A 60 -11.46 5.12 -18.68
N LEU A 61 -10.58 5.74 -17.88
CA LEU A 61 -10.73 7.08 -17.31
C LEU A 61 -9.95 8.17 -18.07
N GLY A 62 -9.30 7.84 -19.19
CA GLY A 62 -8.37 8.74 -19.88
C GLY A 62 -8.99 10.04 -20.42
N GLY A 63 -10.30 10.07 -20.68
CA GLY A 63 -11.04 11.27 -21.08
C GLY A 63 -11.74 12.00 -19.93
N ASP A 64 -11.87 11.32 -18.78
CA ASP A 64 -12.72 11.74 -17.66
C ASP A 64 -11.91 12.31 -16.48
N VAL A 65 -10.64 11.90 -16.36
CA VAL A 65 -9.74 12.30 -15.27
C VAL A 65 -8.53 13.03 -15.85
N GLY A 66 -8.35 14.29 -15.46
CA GLY A 66 -7.19 15.08 -15.85
C GLY A 66 -5.93 14.67 -15.07
N VAL A 67 -4.75 14.79 -15.69
CA VAL A 67 -3.45 14.64 -15.00
C VAL A 67 -2.65 15.93 -15.14
N HIS A 68 -2.35 16.58 -14.01
CA HIS A 68 -1.59 17.82 -13.94
C HIS A 68 -0.22 17.58 -13.29
N ALA A 69 0.87 17.85 -14.01
CA ALA A 69 2.22 17.66 -13.51
C ALA A 69 2.75 18.95 -12.87
N LEU A 70 3.08 18.89 -11.58
CA LEU A 70 3.81 19.96 -10.90
C LEU A 70 5.32 19.82 -11.16
N PRO A 71 6.07 20.93 -11.27
CA PRO A 71 7.51 20.88 -11.47
C PRO A 71 8.20 20.28 -10.24
N PHE A 72 8.94 19.19 -10.44
CA PHE A 72 9.75 18.56 -9.41
C PHE A 72 11.09 18.14 -10.00
N ASP A 73 12.17 18.57 -9.35
CA ASP A 73 13.53 18.20 -9.71
C ASP A 73 14.19 17.46 -8.54
N PRO A 74 14.31 16.11 -8.60
CA PRO A 74 14.97 15.34 -7.56
C PRO A 74 16.42 15.77 -7.32
N ALA A 75 17.16 16.15 -8.36
CA ALA A 75 18.58 16.49 -8.25
C ALA A 75 18.80 17.74 -7.39
N GLY A 76 17.89 18.72 -7.46
CA GLY A 76 17.87 19.91 -6.61
C GLY A 76 17.69 19.63 -5.11
N HIS A 77 17.35 18.39 -4.74
CA HIS A 77 17.12 17.95 -3.36
C HIS A 77 18.11 16.85 -2.91
N SER A 78 19.26 16.72 -3.57
CA SER A 78 20.26 15.67 -3.27
C SER A 78 19.73 14.24 -3.46
N LEU A 79 18.75 14.06 -4.35
CA LEU A 79 18.27 12.76 -4.80
C LEU A 79 18.90 12.41 -6.16
N PRO A 80 18.96 11.11 -6.54
CA PRO A 80 19.46 10.71 -7.84
C PRO A 80 18.70 11.41 -8.98
N ALA A 81 19.43 11.85 -10.01
CA ALA A 81 18.82 12.46 -11.19
C ALA A 81 17.85 11.47 -11.85
N GLY A 82 16.65 11.94 -12.19
CA GLY A 82 15.62 11.09 -12.78
C GLY A 82 14.86 10.19 -11.80
N ALA A 83 15.13 10.28 -10.49
CA ALA A 83 14.36 9.58 -9.45
C ALA A 83 12.94 10.15 -9.30
N GLY A 84 12.08 9.85 -10.26
CA GLY A 84 10.70 10.35 -10.32
C GLY A 84 9.76 9.72 -9.28
N THR A 85 10.19 8.64 -8.62
CA THR A 85 9.44 7.95 -7.56
C THR A 85 10.39 7.38 -6.51
N THR A 86 9.84 6.91 -5.38
CA THR A 86 10.59 6.18 -4.35
C THR A 86 11.24 4.88 -4.84
N ALA A 87 10.86 4.36 -6.01
CA ALA A 87 11.50 3.16 -6.57
C ALA A 87 12.93 3.42 -7.07
N GLY A 88 13.26 4.68 -7.41
CA GLY A 88 14.56 5.08 -7.94
C GLY A 88 15.54 5.60 -6.88
N ILE A 89 15.27 5.41 -5.59
CA ILE A 89 16.11 5.93 -4.50
C ILE A 89 16.43 4.85 -3.47
N ALA A 90 17.52 5.04 -2.73
CA ALA A 90 17.87 4.17 -1.62
C ALA A 90 16.99 4.44 -0.39
N SER A 91 16.83 3.44 0.48
CA SER A 91 15.97 3.53 1.67
C SER A 91 16.33 4.67 2.63
N HIS A 92 17.61 5.00 2.78
CA HIS A 92 18.06 6.11 3.62
C HIS A 92 17.69 7.50 3.06
N GLN A 93 17.32 7.59 1.77
CA GLN A 93 16.89 8.82 1.11
C GLN A 93 15.37 9.04 1.16
N LEU A 94 14.61 8.10 1.76
CA LEU A 94 13.15 8.22 1.85
C LEU A 94 12.71 9.51 2.57
N ILE A 95 13.36 9.85 3.69
CA ILE A 95 13.02 11.10 4.39
C ILE A 95 13.37 12.35 3.57
N THR A 96 14.40 12.28 2.74
CA THR A 96 14.79 13.37 1.85
C THR A 96 13.72 13.63 0.80
N VAL A 97 13.15 12.59 0.16
CA VAL A 97 12.05 12.80 -0.81
C VAL A 97 10.75 13.23 -0.14
N PHE A 98 10.50 12.78 1.10
CA PHE A 98 9.35 13.21 1.90
C PHE A 98 9.42 14.72 2.16
N ALA A 99 10.57 15.21 2.66
CA ALA A 99 10.80 16.62 2.87
C ALA A 99 10.82 17.43 1.56
N ALA A 100 11.41 16.89 0.49
CA ALA A 100 11.46 17.52 -0.82
C ALA A 100 10.06 17.77 -1.42
N SER A 101 9.05 16.99 -1.03
CA SER A 101 7.67 17.22 -1.49
C SER A 101 7.14 18.62 -1.13
N GLU A 102 7.63 19.24 -0.05
CA GLU A 102 7.25 20.60 0.35
C GLU A 102 7.66 21.66 -0.71
N SER A 103 8.65 21.36 -1.58
CA SER A 103 9.06 22.28 -2.66
C SER A 103 7.99 22.45 -3.73
N LEU A 104 7.00 21.54 -3.79
CA LEU A 104 5.85 21.62 -4.70
C LEU A 104 4.83 22.68 -4.27
N ARG A 105 4.93 23.20 -3.03
CA ARG A 105 3.97 24.12 -2.43
C ARG A 105 3.64 25.34 -3.28
N PRO A 106 4.61 26.09 -3.84
CA PRO A 106 4.30 27.27 -4.65
C PRO A 106 3.51 26.93 -5.93
N ALA A 107 3.91 25.86 -6.62
CA ALA A 107 3.25 25.42 -7.85
C ALA A 107 1.84 24.89 -7.57
N PHE A 108 1.68 24.12 -6.49
CA PHE A 108 0.37 23.64 -6.06
C PHE A 108 -0.55 24.79 -5.65
N ARG A 109 -0.04 25.80 -4.93
CA ARG A 109 -0.80 27.01 -4.59
C ARG A 109 -1.31 27.72 -5.83
N HIS A 110 -0.46 27.92 -6.83
CA HIS A 110 -0.86 28.54 -8.09
C HIS A 110 -1.96 27.74 -8.79
N LEU A 111 -1.84 26.40 -8.80
CA LEU A 111 -2.86 25.52 -9.37
C LEU A 111 -4.22 25.69 -8.68
N VAL A 112 -4.28 25.51 -7.35
CA VAL A 112 -5.55 25.55 -6.60
C VAL A 112 -6.20 26.94 -6.71
N ALA A 113 -5.42 28.01 -6.60
CA ALA A 113 -5.92 29.38 -6.79
C ALA A 113 -6.44 29.59 -8.23
N GLY A 114 -5.74 29.06 -9.23
CA GLY A 114 -6.17 29.11 -10.63
C GLY A 114 -7.48 28.37 -10.89
N LEU A 115 -7.67 27.19 -10.30
CA LEU A 115 -8.93 26.43 -10.38
C LEU A 115 -10.10 27.21 -9.79
N ARG A 116 -9.90 27.83 -8.62
CA ARG A 116 -10.90 28.69 -7.97
C ARG A 116 -11.22 29.95 -8.78
N ALA A 117 -10.21 30.59 -9.37
CA ALA A 117 -10.41 31.76 -10.21
C ALA A 117 -11.14 31.45 -11.52
N ALA A 118 -10.88 30.27 -12.11
CA ALA A 118 -11.49 29.85 -13.37
C ALA A 118 -12.98 29.46 -13.22
N ASP A 119 -13.40 28.93 -12.06
CA ASP A 119 -14.80 28.65 -11.75
C ASP A 119 -15.13 29.00 -10.29
N PRO A 120 -15.40 30.29 -9.96
CA PRO A 120 -15.70 30.72 -8.59
C PRO A 120 -16.95 30.05 -8.00
N GLY A 121 -17.85 29.55 -8.85
CA GLY A 121 -19.06 28.83 -8.47
C GLY A 121 -18.84 27.35 -8.18
N ALA A 122 -17.65 26.81 -8.45
CA ALA A 122 -17.32 25.41 -8.19
C ALA A 122 -16.68 25.19 -6.82
N ASP A 123 -17.07 24.11 -6.15
CA ASP A 123 -16.43 23.63 -4.93
C ASP A 123 -15.14 22.89 -5.29
N VAL A 124 -14.00 23.44 -4.90
CA VAL A 124 -12.71 22.79 -5.07
C VAL A 124 -12.41 22.03 -3.78
N HIS A 125 -12.15 20.73 -3.91
CA HIS A 125 -11.78 19.88 -2.78
C HIS A 125 -10.47 19.16 -3.08
N VAL A 126 -9.51 19.25 -2.16
CA VAL A 126 -8.21 18.58 -2.25
C VAL A 126 -8.24 17.32 -1.40
N MET A 127 -8.04 16.15 -2.02
CA MET A 127 -7.74 14.89 -1.32
C MET A 127 -6.25 14.63 -1.46
N ALA A 128 -5.49 14.84 -0.39
CA ALA A 128 -4.05 14.69 -0.42
C ALA A 128 -3.60 13.42 0.30
N ASP A 129 -2.53 12.82 -0.18
CA ASP A 129 -1.89 11.69 0.48
C ASP A 129 -1.45 12.04 1.91
N MET A 130 -1.42 11.05 2.79
CA MET A 130 -1.00 11.18 4.18
C MET A 130 0.39 11.81 4.40
N PHE A 131 1.25 11.80 3.38
CA PHE A 131 2.57 12.45 3.42
C PHE A 131 2.61 13.88 2.87
N LEU A 132 1.46 14.46 2.51
CA LEU A 132 1.35 15.78 1.87
C LEU A 132 0.54 16.77 2.73
N GLY A 133 0.65 16.70 4.05
CA GLY A 133 -0.10 17.53 5.00
C GLY A 133 0.07 19.04 4.79
N TRP A 134 1.17 19.48 4.16
CA TRP A 134 1.39 20.89 3.80
C TRP A 134 0.36 21.44 2.79
N THR A 135 -0.37 20.57 2.08
CA THR A 135 -1.42 20.92 1.12
C THR A 135 -2.69 21.44 1.80
N LEU A 136 -2.89 21.12 3.09
CA LEU A 136 -4.01 21.63 3.90
C LEU A 136 -4.04 23.16 3.93
N ASP A 137 -2.94 23.78 4.31
CA ASP A 137 -2.85 25.24 4.38
C ASP A 137 -3.08 25.88 3.01
N VAL A 138 -2.51 25.27 1.95
CA VAL A 138 -2.66 25.77 0.58
C VAL A 138 -4.11 25.72 0.11
N ALA A 139 -4.82 24.64 0.40
CA ALA A 139 -6.24 24.52 0.09
C ALA A 139 -7.05 25.60 0.82
N ARG A 140 -6.82 25.78 2.13
CA ARG A 140 -7.51 26.77 2.97
C ARG A 140 -7.25 28.21 2.54
N GLU A 141 -6.00 28.55 2.24
CA GLU A 141 -5.60 29.87 1.71
C GLU A 141 -6.37 30.22 0.42
N ALA A 142 -6.70 29.22 -0.39
CA ALA A 142 -7.48 29.38 -1.63
C ALA A 142 -9.00 29.25 -1.44
N GLY A 143 -9.48 29.04 -0.20
CA GLY A 143 -10.89 28.80 0.10
C GLY A 143 -11.41 27.47 -0.45
N ALA A 144 -10.54 26.46 -0.58
CA ALA A 144 -10.88 25.08 -0.93
C ALA A 144 -10.94 24.20 0.33
N SER A 145 -11.76 23.15 0.31
CA SER A 145 -11.79 22.13 1.35
C SER A 145 -10.69 21.09 1.15
N HIS A 146 -10.34 20.36 2.20
CA HIS A 146 -9.22 19.43 2.24
C HIS A 146 -9.54 18.15 3.02
N SER A 147 -9.13 17.01 2.50
CA SER A 147 -9.11 15.72 3.20
C SER A 147 -7.75 15.03 3.04
N ALA A 148 -7.36 14.27 4.06
CA ALA A 148 -6.16 13.42 3.99
C ALA A 148 -6.56 11.98 3.68
N VAL A 149 -5.81 11.32 2.81
CA VAL A 149 -6.04 9.94 2.38
C VAL A 149 -4.96 9.05 2.97
N LEU A 150 -5.36 8.17 3.87
CA LEU A 150 -4.53 7.08 4.40
C LEU A 150 -4.64 5.90 3.43
N THR A 151 -3.57 5.65 2.66
CA THR A 151 -3.50 4.52 1.72
C THR A 151 -3.26 3.16 2.41
N THR A 152 -3.17 3.18 3.74
CA THR A 152 -2.96 2.04 4.64
C THR A 152 -4.27 1.54 5.26
N GLY A 153 -4.18 0.46 6.05
CA GLY A 153 -5.27 0.01 6.93
C GLY A 153 -5.40 0.90 8.15
N GLY A 154 -6.56 0.86 8.80
CA GLY A 154 -6.82 1.63 10.01
C GLY A 154 -5.90 1.23 11.17
N TYR A 155 -5.72 -0.07 11.43
CA TYR A 155 -4.92 -0.54 12.57
C TYR A 155 -3.45 -0.21 12.38
N GLY A 156 -2.92 -0.50 11.18
CA GLY A 156 -1.54 -0.17 10.83
C GLY A 156 -1.26 1.33 10.95
N ALA A 157 -2.15 2.17 10.42
CA ALA A 157 -2.05 3.63 10.56
C ALA A 157 -2.09 4.08 12.02
N ALA A 158 -3.09 3.61 12.79
CA ALA A 158 -3.27 4.04 14.17
C ALA A 158 -2.06 3.70 15.04
N VAL A 159 -1.52 2.49 14.92
CA VAL A 159 -0.30 2.09 15.66
C VAL A 159 0.91 2.89 15.18
N TYR A 160 1.12 3.00 13.87
CA TYR A 160 2.27 3.71 13.30
C TYR A 160 2.33 5.17 13.74
N PHE A 161 1.22 5.90 13.63
CA PHE A 161 1.18 7.31 14.02
C PHE A 161 1.20 7.50 15.54
N SER A 162 0.61 6.59 16.31
CA SER A 162 0.69 6.64 17.78
C SER A 162 2.14 6.49 18.26
N LEU A 163 2.92 5.60 17.64
CA LEU A 163 4.33 5.43 17.97
C LEU A 163 5.14 6.69 17.64
N TRP A 164 4.96 7.27 16.45
CA TRP A 164 5.62 8.52 16.09
C TRP A 164 5.22 9.69 16.99
N ASN A 165 3.99 9.73 17.48
CA ASN A 165 3.54 10.75 18.43
C ASN A 165 4.04 10.51 19.87
N SER A 166 4.60 9.33 20.14
CA SER A 166 5.07 8.90 21.47
C SER A 166 6.60 8.82 21.57
N VAL A 167 7.34 9.27 20.54
CA VAL A 167 8.80 9.29 20.58
C VAL A 167 9.29 10.29 21.64
N PRO A 168 10.38 10.00 22.39
CA PRO A 168 11.18 8.76 22.34
C PRO A 168 10.46 7.55 22.95
N LEU A 169 10.64 6.39 22.34
CA LEU A 169 9.96 5.15 22.74
C LEU A 169 10.68 4.40 23.89
N PRO A 170 9.96 3.64 24.75
CA PRO A 170 10.54 2.86 25.84
C PRO A 170 11.60 1.86 25.36
N ALA A 171 12.67 1.68 26.16
CA ALA A 171 13.80 0.80 25.83
C ALA A 171 13.51 -0.70 26.01
N ASP A 172 12.41 -1.06 26.68
CA ASP A 172 11.98 -2.43 26.95
C ASP A 172 11.70 -3.22 25.66
N ASP A 173 11.97 -4.52 25.66
CA ASP A 173 11.76 -5.41 24.50
C ASP A 173 10.29 -5.41 24.00
N ALA A 174 9.35 -5.16 24.90
CA ALA A 174 7.95 -4.93 24.59
C ALA A 174 7.36 -3.90 25.54
N PHE A 175 6.46 -3.05 25.02
CA PHE A 175 5.81 -1.99 25.78
C PHE A 175 4.38 -1.77 25.29
N PRO A 176 3.46 -1.30 26.16
CA PRO A 176 2.11 -0.91 25.75
C PRO A 176 2.16 0.36 24.89
N LEU A 177 1.32 0.42 23.86
CA LEU A 177 1.18 1.61 23.01
C LEU A 177 0.45 2.71 23.81
N PRO A 178 1.00 3.92 24.01
CA PRO A 178 0.46 4.85 25.01
C PRO A 178 -1.02 5.24 24.83
N PRO A 179 -1.52 5.56 23.62
CA PRO A 179 -2.95 5.84 23.43
C PRO A 179 -3.84 4.58 23.49
N PHE A 180 -3.25 3.39 23.43
CA PHE A 180 -3.93 2.08 23.37
C PHE A 180 -3.20 1.05 24.23
N PRO A 181 -3.32 1.10 25.57
CA PRO A 181 -2.54 0.26 26.47
C PRO A 181 -2.78 -1.26 26.30
N ASP A 182 -3.88 -1.66 25.66
CA ASP A 182 -4.20 -3.03 25.28
C ASP A 182 -3.36 -3.54 24.09
N VAL A 183 -2.76 -2.63 23.31
CA VAL A 183 -1.87 -2.97 22.20
C VAL A 183 -0.43 -3.02 22.69
N THR A 184 0.12 -4.23 22.79
CA THR A 184 1.57 -4.42 23.04
C THR A 184 2.38 -4.33 21.74
N VAL A 185 3.42 -3.50 21.76
CA VAL A 185 4.40 -3.34 20.67
C VAL A 185 5.73 -3.94 21.11
N CYS A 186 6.29 -4.84 20.30
CA CYS A 186 7.64 -5.35 20.49
C CYS A 186 8.65 -4.45 19.79
N ARG A 187 9.86 -4.26 20.37
CA ARG A 187 10.94 -3.50 19.71
C ARG A 187 11.34 -4.08 18.35
N SER A 188 11.19 -5.40 18.16
CA SER A 188 11.41 -6.05 16.87
C SER A 188 10.40 -5.68 15.79
N GLN A 189 9.34 -4.95 16.13
CA GLN A 189 8.36 -4.37 15.19
C GLN A 189 8.68 -2.91 14.82
N LEU A 190 9.72 -2.32 15.41
CA LEU A 190 10.15 -0.97 15.09
C LEU A 190 11.17 -1.00 13.95
N THR A 191 11.09 -0.01 13.06
CA THR A 191 12.17 0.26 12.11
C THR A 191 13.36 0.90 12.84
N ASP A 192 14.57 0.73 12.30
CA ASP A 192 15.79 1.31 12.89
C ASP A 192 15.66 2.81 13.17
N HIS A 193 15.03 3.56 12.26
CA HIS A 193 14.85 5.01 12.40
C HIS A 193 13.78 5.38 13.43
N LEU A 194 12.70 4.60 13.59
CA LEU A 194 11.70 4.82 14.63
C LEU A 194 12.25 4.43 16.01
N ALA A 195 13.01 3.34 16.10
CA ALA A 195 13.64 2.89 17.33
C ALA A 195 14.70 3.87 17.87
N ALA A 196 15.35 4.62 16.97
CA ALA A 196 16.36 5.63 17.28
C ALA A 196 15.80 7.07 17.32
N ALA A 197 14.50 7.27 17.07
CA ALA A 197 13.89 8.59 17.00
C ALA A 197 13.92 9.32 18.36
N ASP A 198 14.26 10.60 18.33
CA ASP A 198 14.41 11.45 19.53
C ASP A 198 13.37 12.57 19.62
N GLY A 199 12.44 12.62 18.67
CA GLY A 199 11.42 13.68 18.55
C GLY A 199 11.89 14.94 17.81
N LYS A 200 13.19 15.06 17.50
CA LYS A 200 13.81 16.21 16.84
C LYS A 200 14.49 15.84 15.52
N ASP A 201 14.72 14.56 15.28
CA ASP A 201 15.23 14.04 14.03
C ASP A 201 14.28 14.35 12.86
N ALA A 202 14.79 14.16 11.64
CA ALA A 202 14.08 14.52 10.41
C ALA A 202 12.76 13.73 10.25
N TRP A 203 12.72 12.45 10.64
CA TRP A 203 11.51 11.65 10.56
C TRP A 203 10.48 12.10 11.59
N SER A 204 10.88 12.28 12.85
CA SER A 204 9.99 12.79 13.90
C SER A 204 9.38 14.13 13.52
N THR A 205 10.20 15.05 13.01
CA THR A 205 9.75 16.37 12.55
C THR A 205 8.78 16.27 11.37
N PHE A 206 9.05 15.39 10.41
CA PHE A 206 8.17 15.24 9.25
C PHE A 206 6.83 14.60 9.63
N VAL A 207 6.84 13.50 10.39
CA VAL A 207 5.62 12.75 10.72
C VAL A 207 4.72 13.53 11.68
N SER A 208 5.29 14.24 12.66
CA SER A 208 4.51 15.11 13.57
C SER A 208 3.73 16.19 12.82
N LYS A 209 4.31 16.80 11.78
CA LYS A 209 3.60 17.74 10.89
C LYS A 209 2.43 17.07 10.17
N GLN A 210 2.58 15.82 9.71
CA GLN A 210 1.50 15.09 9.05
C GLN A 210 0.36 14.79 10.02
N ILE A 211 0.69 14.30 11.22
CA ILE A 211 -0.28 14.01 12.29
C ILE A 211 -1.04 15.29 12.68
N ALA A 212 -0.36 16.41 12.82
CA ALA A 212 -1.00 17.71 13.08
C ALA A 212 -1.95 18.11 11.93
N ALA A 213 -1.57 17.89 10.68
CA ALA A 213 -2.46 18.15 9.54
C ALA A 213 -3.70 17.25 9.55
N PHE A 214 -3.59 15.98 9.96
CA PHE A 214 -4.74 15.07 10.10
C PHE A 214 -5.75 15.56 11.15
N ALA A 215 -5.29 16.16 12.24
CA ALA A 215 -6.16 16.73 13.26
C ALA A 215 -6.90 18.00 12.79
N HIS A 216 -6.47 18.59 11.68
CA HIS A 216 -7.01 19.86 11.19
C HIS A 216 -7.64 19.77 9.80
N THR A 217 -7.64 18.61 9.15
CA THR A 217 -8.31 18.44 7.85
C THR A 217 -9.83 18.33 8.01
N ASP A 218 -10.60 18.46 6.93
CA ASP A 218 -12.07 18.33 7.02
C ASP A 218 -12.54 16.86 7.19
N ALA A 219 -11.73 15.90 6.73
CA ALA A 219 -11.97 14.47 6.90
C ALA A 219 -10.71 13.62 6.65
N LEU A 220 -10.70 12.41 7.21
CA LEU A 220 -9.75 11.34 6.86
C LEU A 220 -10.45 10.27 6.02
N LEU A 221 -9.91 10.00 4.84
CA LEU A 221 -10.31 8.86 4.02
C LEU A 221 -9.32 7.73 4.27
N VAL A 222 -9.81 6.52 4.57
CA VAL A 222 -8.97 5.37 4.91
C VAL A 222 -9.22 4.24 3.93
N ASN A 223 -8.16 3.65 3.40
CA ASN A 223 -8.21 2.57 2.43
C ASN A 223 -8.60 1.22 3.08
N THR A 224 -9.73 1.17 3.77
CA THR A 224 -10.32 -0.05 4.35
C THR A 224 -11.85 0.05 4.33
N THR A 225 -12.54 -0.95 4.87
CA THR A 225 -14.00 -0.95 5.11
C THR A 225 -14.28 -1.10 6.61
N GLU A 226 -15.48 -0.70 7.05
CA GLU A 226 -15.93 -0.90 8.45
C GLU A 226 -15.81 -2.36 8.91
N ASN A 227 -16.08 -3.31 8.01
CA ASN A 227 -16.10 -4.73 8.33
C ASN A 227 -14.75 -5.43 8.14
N LEU A 228 -13.81 -4.82 7.41
CA LEU A 228 -12.48 -5.38 7.17
C LEU A 228 -11.51 -5.02 8.30
N ASP A 229 -11.58 -3.80 8.83
CA ASP A 229 -10.67 -3.33 9.88
C ASP A 229 -11.40 -2.52 10.97
N PRO A 230 -12.37 -3.14 11.68
CA PRO A 230 -13.18 -2.44 12.68
C PRO A 230 -12.35 -1.91 13.85
N LYS A 231 -11.37 -2.70 14.34
CA LYS A 231 -10.47 -2.30 15.43
C LYS A 231 -9.64 -1.09 15.04
N GLY A 232 -9.04 -1.12 13.85
CA GLY A 232 -8.25 -0.01 13.34
C GLY A 232 -9.04 1.28 13.18
N LEU A 233 -10.26 1.20 12.63
CA LEU A 233 -11.14 2.35 12.49
C LEU A 233 -11.57 2.92 13.84
N ALA A 234 -11.86 2.06 14.84
CA ALA A 234 -12.14 2.52 16.19
C ALA A 234 -10.95 3.27 16.81
N MET A 235 -9.73 2.76 16.62
CA MET A 235 -8.52 3.43 17.08
C MET A 235 -8.32 4.79 16.40
N LEU A 236 -8.48 4.87 15.07
CA LEU A 236 -8.36 6.15 14.37
C LEU A 236 -9.40 7.18 14.83
N ARG A 237 -10.64 6.76 15.08
CA ARG A 237 -11.71 7.62 15.63
C ARG A 237 -11.40 8.13 17.04
N GLN A 238 -10.61 7.39 17.81
CA GLN A 238 -10.13 7.83 19.12
C GLN A 238 -8.95 8.82 18.99
N LEU A 239 -8.10 8.67 17.98
CA LEU A 239 -6.92 9.54 17.78
C LEU A 239 -7.26 10.91 17.21
N PHE A 240 -8.22 10.96 16.28
CA PHE A 240 -8.50 12.15 15.50
C PHE A 240 -9.95 12.58 15.64
N ASP A 241 -10.15 13.84 16.04
CA ASP A 241 -11.48 14.47 16.16
C ASP A 241 -11.96 15.03 14.81
N VAL A 242 -11.77 14.25 13.74
CA VAL A 242 -12.26 14.56 12.39
C VAL A 242 -13.04 13.37 11.84
N PRO A 243 -14.05 13.61 10.98
CA PRO A 243 -14.80 12.52 10.36
C PRO A 243 -13.91 11.53 9.61
N ILE A 244 -14.14 10.23 9.83
CA ILE A 244 -13.38 9.14 9.21
C ILE A 244 -14.28 8.38 8.23
N TYR A 245 -13.83 8.28 6.98
CA TYR A 245 -14.52 7.62 5.88
C TYR A 245 -13.70 6.43 5.37
N PRO A 246 -14.10 5.18 5.70
CA PRO A 246 -13.48 4.00 5.13
C PRO A 246 -13.95 3.79 3.68
N VAL A 247 -13.13 4.27 2.73
CA VAL A 247 -13.43 4.27 1.28
C VAL A 247 -12.75 3.13 0.53
N GLY A 248 -12.03 2.27 1.24
CA GLY A 248 -11.45 1.06 0.66
C GLY A 248 -12.51 0.01 0.35
N PRO A 249 -12.13 -1.09 -0.31
CA PRO A 249 -10.78 -1.39 -0.76
C PRO A 249 -10.45 -0.69 -2.09
N LEU A 250 -9.37 0.10 -2.12
CA LEU A 250 -8.91 0.83 -3.31
C LEU A 250 -8.06 -0.06 -4.22
N LEU A 251 -8.64 -1.19 -4.62
CA LEU A 251 -8.04 -2.21 -5.48
C LEU A 251 -8.51 -2.10 -6.92
N ARG A 252 -7.60 -2.33 -7.87
CA ARG A 252 -7.95 -2.40 -9.29
C ARG A 252 -8.74 -3.66 -9.61
N VAL A 253 -9.75 -3.53 -10.46
CA VAL A 253 -10.54 -4.67 -10.97
C VAL A 253 -9.80 -5.34 -12.13
N THR A 254 -9.13 -4.53 -12.95
CA THR A 254 -8.41 -4.98 -14.14
C THR A 254 -6.93 -4.67 -13.97
N PRO A 255 -6.01 -5.60 -14.28
CA PRO A 255 -4.60 -5.27 -14.33
C PRO A 255 -4.38 -4.13 -15.33
N PRO A 256 -3.52 -3.14 -15.06
CA PRO A 256 -3.12 -2.20 -16.09
C PRO A 256 -2.62 -2.98 -17.30
N ALA A 257 -3.01 -2.54 -18.50
CA ALA A 257 -2.39 -3.03 -19.72
C ALA A 257 -0.87 -2.93 -19.54
N PRO A 258 -0.12 -4.02 -19.72
CA PRO A 258 1.31 -3.98 -19.45
C PRO A 258 1.93 -2.88 -20.30
N ALA A 259 2.71 -1.99 -19.68
CA ALA A 259 3.83 -1.37 -20.40
C ALA A 259 4.55 -2.53 -21.12
N PRO A 260 4.92 -2.40 -22.40
CA PRO A 260 5.21 -3.51 -23.33
C PRO A 260 5.73 -4.74 -22.57
N GLY A 261 4.82 -5.69 -22.34
CA GLY A 261 4.95 -6.62 -21.21
C GLY A 261 6.25 -7.40 -21.24
N PRO A 262 6.86 -7.70 -20.08
CA PRO A 262 8.01 -8.59 -20.03
C PRO A 262 7.57 -9.98 -20.54
N LYS A 263 8.49 -10.67 -21.22
CA LYS A 263 8.34 -11.99 -21.88
C LYS A 263 7.78 -13.13 -20.98
N ASN A 264 7.44 -12.86 -19.72
CA ASN A 264 7.20 -13.86 -18.68
C ASN A 264 5.74 -13.94 -18.18
N ARG A 265 4.82 -13.01 -18.51
CA ARG A 265 3.40 -13.09 -18.04
C ARG A 265 2.76 -14.43 -18.43
N GLY A 266 2.75 -14.72 -19.73
CA GLY A 266 2.16 -15.96 -20.26
C GLY A 266 2.87 -17.22 -19.74
N ALA A 267 4.18 -17.14 -19.50
CA ALA A 267 4.94 -18.25 -18.92
C ALA A 267 4.56 -18.53 -17.46
N ILE A 268 4.35 -17.48 -16.66
CA ILE A 268 3.92 -17.62 -15.26
C ILE A 268 2.52 -18.22 -15.17
N LEU A 269 1.56 -17.64 -15.89
CA LEU A 269 0.18 -18.13 -15.86
C LEU A 269 0.07 -19.55 -16.44
N GLY A 270 0.74 -19.81 -17.57
CA GLY A 270 0.77 -21.16 -18.17
C GLY A 270 1.48 -22.21 -17.31
N TRP A 271 2.35 -21.81 -16.38
CA TRP A 271 2.91 -22.70 -15.37
C TRP A 271 1.91 -22.97 -14.25
N LEU A 272 1.17 -21.95 -13.80
CA LEU A 272 0.14 -22.05 -12.77
C LEU A 272 -1.04 -22.93 -13.22
N ASP A 273 -1.44 -22.85 -14.50
CA ASP A 273 -2.50 -23.67 -15.10
C ASP A 273 -2.26 -25.18 -14.94
N LYS A 274 -1.00 -25.59 -14.78
CA LYS A 274 -0.58 -27.00 -14.65
C LYS A 274 -0.52 -27.48 -13.20
N GLN A 275 -0.74 -26.60 -12.24
CA GLN A 275 -0.63 -26.93 -10.82
C GLN A 275 -1.99 -27.28 -10.21
N PRO A 276 -2.03 -28.16 -9.19
CA PRO A 276 -3.25 -28.44 -8.46
C PRO A 276 -3.85 -27.19 -7.81
N PRO A 277 -5.18 -27.11 -7.64
CA PRO A 277 -5.83 -26.01 -6.92
C PRO A 277 -5.24 -25.81 -5.52
N CYS A 278 -5.02 -24.54 -5.17
CA CYS A 278 -4.60 -24.09 -3.84
C CYS A 278 -3.38 -24.85 -3.29
N SER A 279 -2.38 -25.06 -4.15
CA SER A 279 -1.15 -25.80 -3.86
C SER A 279 0.13 -24.99 -4.05
N VAL A 280 0.02 -23.75 -4.55
CA VAL A 280 1.16 -22.88 -4.88
C VAL A 280 1.29 -21.77 -3.84
N LEU A 281 2.49 -21.59 -3.31
CA LEU A 281 2.91 -20.41 -2.57
C LEU A 281 3.36 -19.30 -3.53
N TYR A 282 2.68 -18.16 -3.51
CA TYR A 282 3.21 -16.96 -4.14
C TYR A 282 4.15 -16.23 -3.18
N VAL A 283 5.31 -15.74 -3.65
CA VAL A 283 6.31 -15.04 -2.84
C VAL A 283 6.67 -13.70 -3.50
N SER A 284 6.37 -12.60 -2.82
CA SER A 284 6.69 -11.23 -3.28
C SER A 284 6.73 -10.25 -2.11
N PHE A 285 7.79 -9.44 -2.06
CA PHE A 285 7.99 -8.39 -1.03
C PHE A 285 7.58 -6.99 -1.51
N GLY A 286 6.80 -6.92 -2.58
CA GLY A 286 6.28 -5.67 -3.13
C GLY A 286 7.29 -4.87 -3.94
N SER A 287 6.95 -3.61 -4.20
CA SER A 287 7.68 -2.76 -5.15
C SER A 287 8.85 -1.98 -4.53
N GLN A 288 8.89 -1.82 -3.20
CA GLN A 288 9.75 -0.83 -2.54
C GLN A 288 10.82 -1.43 -1.62
N TYR A 289 10.52 -2.55 -0.95
CA TYR A 289 11.44 -3.20 -0.02
C TYR A 289 11.87 -4.56 -0.54
N THR A 290 13.04 -5.00 -0.12
CA THR A 290 13.64 -6.29 -0.48
C THR A 290 14.40 -6.82 0.74
N ILE A 291 14.67 -8.13 0.75
CA ILE A 291 15.37 -8.83 1.82
C ILE A 291 16.88 -8.84 1.57
N SER A 292 17.69 -9.09 2.60
CA SER A 292 19.15 -9.22 2.43
C SER A 292 19.53 -10.50 1.67
N ALA A 293 20.74 -10.55 1.10
CA ALA A 293 21.22 -11.74 0.37
C ALA A 293 21.25 -13.00 1.26
N SER A 294 21.61 -12.86 2.54
CA SER A 294 21.55 -13.97 3.51
C SER A 294 20.11 -14.44 3.75
N GLN A 295 19.13 -13.55 3.81
CA GLN A 295 17.73 -13.92 3.91
C GLN A 295 17.17 -14.55 2.63
N MET A 296 17.65 -14.14 1.45
CA MET A 296 17.32 -14.81 0.19
C MET A 296 17.80 -16.26 0.17
N MET A 297 19.01 -16.52 0.72
CA MET A 297 19.55 -17.86 0.90
C MET A 297 18.64 -18.72 1.79
N GLU A 298 18.28 -18.22 2.98
CA GLU A 298 17.40 -18.94 3.92
C GLU A 298 15.99 -19.15 3.37
N LEU A 299 15.45 -18.17 2.64
CA LEU A 299 14.18 -18.30 1.93
C LEU A 299 14.24 -19.44 0.90
N ALA A 300 15.28 -19.49 0.08
CA ALA A 300 15.48 -20.56 -0.90
C ALA A 300 15.59 -21.95 -0.23
N VAL A 301 16.36 -22.05 0.85
CA VAL A 301 16.49 -23.29 1.65
C VAL A 301 15.15 -23.72 2.22
N GLY A 302 14.37 -22.78 2.79
CA GLY A 302 13.06 -23.09 3.34
C GLY A 302 12.04 -23.50 2.28
N LEU A 303 12.06 -22.87 1.10
CA LEU A 303 11.23 -23.28 -0.04
C LEU A 303 11.56 -24.70 -0.49
N GLU A 304 12.85 -25.05 -0.64
CA GLU A 304 13.27 -26.42 -0.98
C GLU A 304 12.83 -27.44 0.06
N ARG A 305 13.01 -27.13 1.34
CA ARG A 305 12.64 -27.99 2.47
C ARG A 305 11.13 -28.18 2.60
N SER A 306 10.33 -27.16 2.29
CA SER A 306 8.87 -27.24 2.37
C SER A 306 8.27 -28.26 1.39
N ALA A 307 8.99 -28.59 0.31
CA ALA A 307 8.51 -29.42 -0.80
C ALA A 307 7.21 -28.93 -1.50
N HIS A 308 6.67 -27.77 -1.10
CA HIS A 308 5.53 -27.12 -1.73
C HIS A 308 5.91 -26.43 -3.04
N ARG A 309 4.90 -26.18 -3.87
CA ARG A 309 5.08 -25.45 -5.12
C ARG A 309 5.16 -23.96 -4.86
N PHE A 310 5.96 -23.22 -5.64
CA PHE A 310 6.06 -21.78 -5.45
C PHE A 310 6.26 -20.98 -6.74
N VAL A 311 5.79 -19.73 -6.72
CA VAL A 311 6.20 -18.68 -7.65
C VAL A 311 6.89 -17.59 -6.83
N TRP A 312 8.18 -17.38 -7.06
CA TRP A 312 8.95 -16.37 -6.33
C TRP A 312 9.39 -15.24 -7.26
N VAL A 313 8.92 -14.02 -6.97
CA VAL A 313 9.40 -12.79 -7.61
C VAL A 313 10.69 -12.33 -6.91
N VAL A 314 11.82 -12.52 -7.58
CA VAL A 314 13.14 -12.15 -7.08
C VAL A 314 13.51 -10.75 -7.56
N ARG A 315 14.07 -9.98 -6.62
CA ARG A 315 14.66 -8.66 -6.83
C ARG A 315 16.07 -8.62 -6.26
N PRO A 316 16.90 -7.65 -6.65
CA PRO A 316 18.19 -7.43 -6.01
C PRO A 316 18.07 -7.34 -4.48
N PRO A 317 19.03 -7.88 -3.71
CA PRO A 317 18.98 -7.87 -2.26
C PRO A 317 19.20 -6.47 -1.70
N ALA A 318 18.78 -6.26 -0.45
CA ALA A 318 18.87 -4.97 0.23
C ALA A 318 20.32 -4.45 0.23
N GLY A 319 20.51 -3.20 -0.21
CA GLY A 319 21.83 -2.57 -0.35
C GLY A 319 22.49 -2.77 -1.72
N SER A 320 21.88 -3.53 -2.63
CA SER A 320 22.31 -3.62 -4.03
C SER A 320 21.64 -2.54 -4.89
N ASP A 321 22.18 -2.33 -6.09
CA ASP A 321 21.51 -1.56 -7.13
C ASP A 321 20.14 -2.18 -7.46
N VAL A 322 19.08 -1.38 -7.35
CA VAL A 322 17.68 -1.82 -7.56
C VAL A 322 17.39 -2.20 -9.01
N ASP A 323 18.16 -1.64 -9.95
CA ASP A 323 18.11 -1.94 -11.38
C ASP A 323 19.22 -2.92 -11.80
N GLY A 324 20.00 -3.42 -10.84
CA GLY A 324 21.08 -4.36 -11.07
C GLY A 324 20.61 -5.72 -11.59
N GLU A 325 21.46 -6.37 -12.39
CA GLU A 325 21.18 -7.73 -12.87
C GLU A 325 21.17 -8.74 -11.72
N PHE A 326 20.35 -9.79 -11.89
CA PHE A 326 20.33 -10.91 -10.95
C PHE A 326 21.70 -11.59 -10.90
N ARG A 327 22.23 -11.74 -9.69
CA ARG A 327 23.50 -12.44 -9.48
C ARG A 327 23.28 -13.83 -8.88
N PRO A 328 23.83 -14.91 -9.47
CA PRO A 328 23.62 -16.28 -9.00
C PRO A 328 23.95 -16.50 -7.52
N GLU A 329 24.94 -15.78 -6.99
CA GLU A 329 25.39 -15.89 -5.60
C GLU A 329 24.37 -15.45 -4.55
N TRP A 330 23.25 -14.85 -4.95
CA TRP A 330 22.16 -14.49 -4.03
C TRP A 330 21.30 -15.69 -3.61
N LEU A 331 21.41 -16.81 -4.32
CA LEU A 331 20.66 -18.04 -4.08
C LEU A 331 21.62 -19.22 -3.89
N PRO A 332 21.17 -20.34 -3.29
CA PRO A 332 21.96 -21.56 -3.24
C PRO A 332 22.36 -22.00 -4.65
N GLU A 333 23.58 -22.49 -4.80
CA GLU A 333 24.08 -23.02 -6.07
C GLU A 333 23.10 -24.05 -6.63
N GLY A 334 22.70 -23.90 -7.90
CA GLY A 334 21.78 -24.81 -8.60
C GLY A 334 20.31 -24.73 -8.17
N PHE A 335 19.91 -23.78 -7.31
CA PHE A 335 18.54 -23.72 -6.76
C PHE A 335 17.49 -23.59 -7.87
N ARG A 336 17.72 -22.72 -8.86
CA ARG A 336 16.74 -22.46 -9.92
C ARG A 336 16.55 -23.70 -10.79
N GLU A 337 17.65 -24.34 -11.16
CA GLU A 337 17.66 -25.57 -11.95
C GLU A 337 16.91 -26.69 -11.22
N ARG A 338 17.14 -26.86 -9.90
CA ARG A 338 16.41 -27.85 -9.09
C ARG A 338 14.93 -27.54 -8.94
N ALA A 339 14.57 -26.26 -8.79
CA ALA A 339 13.19 -25.83 -8.67
C ALA A 339 12.41 -26.06 -9.99
N GLU A 340 13.02 -25.69 -11.12
CA GLU A 340 12.44 -25.80 -12.46
C GLU A 340 12.38 -27.25 -12.94
N ALA A 341 13.47 -28.04 -12.79
CA ALA A 341 13.52 -29.44 -13.23
C ALA A 341 12.51 -30.34 -12.49
N GLY A 342 12.25 -30.04 -11.21
CA GLY A 342 11.21 -30.74 -10.44
C GLY A 342 9.78 -30.29 -10.75
N GLY A 343 9.59 -29.26 -11.59
CA GLY A 343 8.30 -28.61 -11.79
C GLY A 343 7.72 -27.99 -10.52
N ARG A 344 8.56 -27.75 -9.50
CA ARG A 344 8.13 -27.32 -8.16
C ARG A 344 8.14 -25.81 -8.01
N GLY A 345 9.06 -25.10 -8.66
CA GLY A 345 9.20 -23.67 -8.46
C GLY A 345 9.41 -22.91 -9.76
N LEU A 346 8.87 -21.69 -9.79
CA LEU A 346 9.14 -20.71 -10.83
C LEU A 346 9.75 -19.46 -10.21
N VAL A 347 10.94 -19.06 -10.67
CA VAL A 347 11.63 -17.85 -10.21
C VAL A 347 11.50 -16.75 -11.26
N ALA A 348 10.62 -15.79 -11.01
CA ALA A 348 10.39 -14.64 -11.88
C ALA A 348 11.27 -13.45 -11.45
N ARG A 349 11.85 -12.73 -12.41
CA ARG A 349 12.72 -11.57 -12.13
C ARG A 349 11.95 -10.26 -12.21
N CYS A 350 12.18 -9.37 -11.25
CA CYS A 350 11.78 -7.95 -11.18
C CYS A 350 10.28 -7.65 -11.16
N TRP A 351 9.44 -8.42 -11.86
CA TRP A 351 8.00 -8.18 -11.95
C TRP A 351 7.23 -9.47 -12.21
N ALA A 352 6.01 -9.54 -11.68
CA ALA A 352 5.03 -10.58 -11.98
C ALA A 352 3.60 -9.99 -11.93
N PRO A 353 2.64 -10.60 -12.64
CA PRO A 353 1.25 -10.15 -12.62
C PRO A 353 0.56 -10.54 -11.29
N GLN A 354 0.90 -9.85 -10.20
CA GLN A 354 0.50 -10.22 -8.83
C GLN A 354 -1.01 -10.45 -8.68
N VAL A 355 -1.84 -9.53 -9.20
CA VAL A 355 -3.31 -9.66 -9.16
C VAL A 355 -3.79 -10.96 -9.83
N GLU A 356 -3.21 -11.31 -10.98
CA GLU A 356 -3.60 -12.51 -11.74
C GLU A 356 -3.10 -13.78 -11.06
N ILE A 357 -1.90 -13.75 -10.47
CA ILE A 357 -1.37 -14.88 -9.70
C ILE A 357 -2.25 -15.13 -8.48
N LEU A 358 -2.61 -14.09 -7.72
CA LEU A 358 -3.44 -14.22 -6.53
C LEU A 358 -4.84 -14.71 -6.85
N ALA A 359 -5.43 -14.25 -7.96
CA ALA A 359 -6.73 -14.71 -8.44
C ALA A 359 -6.71 -16.12 -9.05
N HIS A 360 -5.54 -16.70 -9.33
CA HIS A 360 -5.42 -18.00 -9.98
C HIS A 360 -5.78 -19.14 -9.02
N ALA A 361 -6.58 -20.11 -9.49
CA ALA A 361 -7.09 -21.22 -8.67
C ALA A 361 -5.99 -22.07 -8.00
N ALA A 362 -4.82 -22.18 -8.64
CA ALA A 362 -3.66 -22.89 -8.08
C ALA A 362 -3.02 -22.21 -6.85
N THR A 363 -3.19 -20.90 -6.70
CA THR A 363 -2.57 -20.14 -5.60
C THR A 363 -3.26 -20.48 -4.29
N GLY A 364 -2.48 -20.96 -3.32
CA GLY A 364 -2.98 -21.41 -2.02
C GLY A 364 -2.59 -20.49 -0.86
N ALA A 365 -1.48 -19.76 -0.99
CA ALA A 365 -0.97 -18.87 0.04
C ALA A 365 -0.07 -17.78 -0.56
N PHE A 366 0.12 -16.68 0.17
CA PHE A 366 0.99 -15.58 -0.23
C PHE A 366 1.98 -15.20 0.87
N LEU A 367 3.27 -15.45 0.67
CA LEU A 367 4.35 -14.88 1.46
C LEU A 367 4.61 -13.44 1.04
N THR A 368 4.32 -12.49 1.94
CA THR A 368 4.34 -11.06 1.63
C THR A 368 4.94 -10.21 2.74
N HIS A 369 5.48 -9.06 2.33
CA HIS A 369 5.86 -7.96 3.22
C HIS A 369 4.70 -7.31 3.99
N CYS A 370 3.45 -7.72 3.81
CA CYS A 370 2.28 -7.17 4.51
C CYS A 370 2.00 -5.68 4.25
N GLY A 371 2.46 -5.13 3.12
CA GLY A 371 2.00 -3.84 2.63
C GLY A 371 0.50 -3.88 2.34
N TRP A 372 -0.24 -2.86 2.74
CA TRP A 372 -1.70 -2.92 2.81
C TRP A 372 -2.39 -3.19 1.45
N ASN A 373 -1.86 -2.67 0.34
CA ASN A 373 -2.36 -3.00 -1.00
C ASN A 373 -2.26 -4.50 -1.30
N SER A 374 -1.10 -5.12 -1.01
CA SER A 374 -0.88 -6.55 -1.23
C SER A 374 -1.73 -7.42 -0.31
N VAL A 375 -1.98 -6.97 0.92
CA VAL A 375 -2.92 -7.62 1.84
C VAL A 375 -4.33 -7.64 1.25
N GLN A 376 -4.81 -6.48 0.79
CA GLN A 376 -6.13 -6.36 0.18
C GLN A 376 -6.25 -7.18 -1.11
N GLU A 377 -5.23 -7.21 -1.98
CA GLU A 377 -5.23 -8.06 -3.19
C GLU A 377 -5.32 -9.56 -2.84
N SER A 378 -4.62 -10.00 -1.80
CA SER A 378 -4.63 -11.39 -1.32
C SER A 378 -5.98 -11.77 -0.76
N LEU A 379 -6.50 -10.98 0.19
CA LEU A 379 -7.78 -11.25 0.84
C LEU A 379 -8.94 -11.09 -0.14
N GLY A 380 -8.84 -10.15 -1.09
CA GLY A 380 -9.78 -10.00 -2.20
C GLY A 380 -9.77 -11.19 -3.18
N SER A 381 -8.75 -12.04 -3.13
CA SER A 381 -8.70 -13.32 -3.84
C SER A 381 -8.99 -14.52 -2.92
N GLY A 382 -9.24 -14.29 -1.62
CA GLY A 382 -9.43 -15.34 -0.61
C GLY A 382 -8.17 -16.15 -0.33
N VAL A 383 -6.98 -15.56 -0.52
CA VAL A 383 -5.69 -16.21 -0.32
C VAL A 383 -5.11 -15.83 1.06
N PRO A 384 -4.84 -16.80 1.95
CA PRO A 384 -4.20 -16.55 3.24
C PRO A 384 -2.72 -16.17 3.09
N LEU A 385 -2.16 -15.60 4.16
CA LEU A 385 -0.89 -14.90 4.14
C LEU A 385 0.17 -15.61 5.00
N LEU A 386 1.42 -15.56 4.55
CA LEU A 386 2.58 -15.67 5.42
C LEU A 386 3.20 -14.27 5.50
N GLY A 387 3.32 -13.73 6.70
CA GLY A 387 3.74 -12.36 6.94
C GLY A 387 5.23 -12.23 7.19
N TRP A 388 5.91 -11.40 6.39
CA TRP A 388 7.29 -11.01 6.62
C TRP A 388 7.43 -9.48 6.49
N PRO A 389 6.88 -8.70 7.44
CA PRO A 389 6.95 -7.24 7.41
C PRO A 389 8.40 -6.74 7.35
N LEU A 390 8.65 -5.72 6.51
CA LEU A 390 10.00 -5.19 6.26
C LEU A 390 10.17 -3.74 6.74
N SER A 391 9.13 -2.92 6.67
CA SER A 391 9.20 -1.48 7.01
C SER A 391 7.83 -0.85 7.24
N ALA A 392 7.81 0.46 7.50
CA ALA A 392 6.60 1.28 7.64
C ALA A 392 5.57 0.66 8.62
N GLU A 393 4.29 0.65 8.27
CA GLU A 393 3.20 0.10 9.07
C GLU A 393 3.03 -1.42 8.93
N GLN A 394 3.87 -2.08 8.11
CA GLN A 394 3.72 -3.49 7.75
C GLN A 394 3.74 -4.42 8.97
N PHE A 395 4.56 -4.11 9.99
CA PHE A 395 4.65 -4.91 11.22
C PHE A 395 3.31 -4.96 11.96
N TYR A 396 2.57 -3.86 11.91
CA TYR A 396 1.29 -3.72 12.59
C TYR A 396 0.15 -4.30 11.73
N ASN A 397 0.26 -4.21 10.41
CA ASN A 397 -0.60 -4.96 9.49
C ASN A 397 -0.45 -6.47 9.74
N ALA A 398 0.78 -7.00 9.82
CA ALA A 398 1.03 -8.40 10.09
C ALA A 398 0.44 -8.84 11.44
N LYS A 399 0.59 -8.00 12.49
CA LYS A 399 0.02 -8.24 13.82
C LYS A 399 -1.51 -8.39 13.77
N VAL A 400 -2.25 -7.43 13.20
CA VAL A 400 -3.72 -7.52 13.14
C VAL A 400 -4.19 -8.68 12.27
N LEU A 401 -3.48 -8.98 11.19
CA LEU A 401 -3.80 -10.11 10.31
C LEU A 401 -3.63 -11.46 11.00
N ALA A 402 -2.64 -11.58 11.89
CA ALA A 402 -2.35 -12.81 12.63
C ALA A 402 -3.25 -12.95 13.87
N GLU A 403 -3.32 -11.91 14.70
CA GLU A 403 -3.94 -11.98 16.03
C GLU A 403 -5.45 -11.75 16.00
N GLU A 404 -5.95 -10.83 15.16
CA GLU A 404 -7.37 -10.45 15.15
C GLU A 404 -8.12 -11.12 13.99
N MET A 405 -7.53 -11.12 12.79
CA MET A 405 -8.17 -11.69 11.59
C MET A 405 -7.88 -13.18 11.40
N GLY A 406 -6.80 -13.70 11.99
CA GLY A 406 -6.38 -15.10 11.86
C GLY A 406 -6.14 -15.57 10.42
N VAL A 407 -5.73 -14.68 9.52
CA VAL A 407 -5.47 -14.99 8.09
C VAL A 407 -3.99 -14.95 7.75
N CYS A 408 -3.11 -14.74 8.74
CA CYS A 408 -1.67 -14.63 8.55
C CYS A 408 -0.87 -15.43 9.58
N VAL A 409 0.21 -16.08 9.12
CA VAL A 409 1.28 -16.61 9.97
C VAL A 409 2.52 -15.73 9.79
N GLU A 410 2.96 -15.04 10.84
CA GLU A 410 4.17 -14.23 10.76
C GLU A 410 5.43 -15.11 10.81
N VAL A 411 6.30 -15.00 9.81
CA VAL A 411 7.51 -15.84 9.67
C VAL A 411 8.79 -15.11 10.06
N ALA A 412 8.86 -13.79 9.87
CA ALA A 412 10.05 -12.99 10.15
C ALA A 412 9.74 -11.48 10.19
N ARG A 413 10.68 -10.67 10.68
CA ARG A 413 10.55 -9.20 10.82
C ARG A 413 11.80 -8.47 10.32
N GLY A 414 11.64 -7.54 9.40
CA GLY A 414 12.73 -6.72 8.87
C GLY A 414 13.70 -7.46 7.95
N THR A 415 14.73 -6.74 7.52
CA THR A 415 15.72 -7.18 6.52
C THR A 415 16.94 -7.91 7.12
N ARG A 416 16.98 -8.02 8.46
CA ARG A 416 18.06 -8.65 9.22
C ARG A 416 17.61 -9.73 10.20
N ALA A 417 16.31 -10.04 10.27
CA ALA A 417 15.84 -11.14 11.12
C ALA A 417 16.49 -12.46 10.73
N ALA A 418 16.86 -13.24 11.74
CA ALA A 418 17.25 -14.63 11.62
C ALA A 418 15.99 -15.48 11.33
N LEU A 419 15.65 -15.64 10.05
CA LEU A 419 14.77 -16.70 9.59
C LEU A 419 15.63 -17.94 9.36
N SER A 420 15.24 -19.08 9.92
CA SER A 420 15.78 -20.36 9.49
C SER A 420 14.88 -20.98 8.43
N GLY A 421 15.47 -21.66 7.45
CA GLY A 421 14.71 -22.43 6.45
C GLY A 421 13.74 -23.44 7.08
N GLU A 422 14.03 -23.95 8.29
CA GLU A 422 13.13 -24.85 9.05
C GLU A 422 11.86 -24.16 9.50
N LYS A 423 11.98 -22.97 10.11
CA LYS A 423 10.81 -22.18 10.53
C LYS A 423 9.95 -21.80 9.33
N LEU A 424 10.58 -21.44 8.21
CA LEU A 424 9.85 -21.15 6.99
C LEU A 424 9.12 -22.39 6.46
N ALA A 425 9.80 -23.54 6.35
CA ALA A 425 9.18 -24.76 5.86
C ALA A 425 7.98 -25.19 6.72
N ALA A 426 8.10 -25.09 8.05
CA ALA A 426 7.00 -25.37 8.97
C ALA A 426 5.81 -24.40 8.78
N ALA A 427 6.06 -23.11 8.60
CA ALA A 427 5.00 -22.14 8.33
C ALA A 427 4.33 -22.37 6.97
N VAL A 428 5.09 -22.73 5.94
CA VAL A 428 4.53 -23.09 4.63
C VAL A 428 3.66 -24.34 4.73
N GLU A 429 4.10 -25.36 5.48
CA GLU A 429 3.31 -26.55 5.74
C GLU A 429 2.03 -26.24 6.52
N ALA A 430 2.08 -25.34 7.51
CA ALA A 430 0.91 -24.92 8.27
C ALA A 430 -0.19 -24.30 7.39
N VAL A 431 0.19 -23.57 6.33
CA VAL A 431 -0.77 -22.85 5.46
C VAL A 431 -1.15 -23.62 4.19
N LEU A 432 -0.27 -24.48 3.66
CA LEU A 432 -0.51 -25.24 2.43
C LEU A 432 -0.72 -26.75 2.62
N GLY A 433 -0.27 -27.31 3.74
CA GLY A 433 -0.41 -28.72 4.10
C GLY A 433 -1.84 -29.15 4.41
N ASP A 434 -2.03 -30.38 4.89
CA ASP A 434 -3.34 -30.84 5.35
C ASP A 434 -3.49 -30.61 6.86
N THR A 435 -3.71 -29.36 7.24
CA THR A 435 -3.74 -28.91 8.64
C THR A 435 -5.05 -28.22 9.01
N ALA A 436 -5.42 -28.28 10.29
CA ALA A 436 -6.55 -27.51 10.82
C ALA A 436 -6.35 -25.99 10.69
N GLU A 437 -5.09 -25.55 10.78
CA GLU A 437 -4.68 -24.15 10.63
C GLU A 437 -4.99 -23.65 9.21
N ARG A 438 -4.58 -24.37 8.17
CA ARG A 438 -4.95 -24.08 6.77
C ARG A 438 -6.46 -23.98 6.61
N ALA A 439 -7.20 -24.97 7.12
CA ALA A 439 -8.65 -24.98 6.98
C ALA A 439 -9.30 -23.74 7.63
N GLY A 440 -8.82 -23.33 8.81
CA GLY A 440 -9.27 -22.12 9.50
C GLY A 440 -8.92 -20.84 8.73
N MET A 441 -7.66 -20.69 8.31
CA MET A 441 -7.18 -19.52 7.59
C MET A 441 -7.89 -19.34 6.25
N ARG A 442 -8.12 -20.43 5.50
CA ARG A 442 -8.82 -20.37 4.21
C ARG A 442 -10.29 -19.99 4.34
N ARG A 443 -10.98 -20.46 5.40
CA ARG A 443 -12.36 -20.02 5.68
C ARG A 443 -12.40 -18.52 5.96
N ARG A 444 -11.54 -18.02 6.86
CA ARG A 444 -11.48 -16.59 7.19
C ARG A 444 -11.05 -15.73 6.00
N ALA A 445 -10.09 -16.17 5.20
CA ALA A 445 -9.71 -15.48 3.98
C ALA A 445 -10.87 -15.42 2.96
N ALA A 446 -11.68 -16.48 2.85
CA ALA A 446 -12.88 -16.47 2.04
C ALA A 446 -13.95 -15.50 2.58
N GLU A 447 -14.14 -15.42 3.89
CA GLU A 447 -15.03 -14.41 4.51
C GLU A 447 -14.56 -12.98 4.18
N MET A 448 -13.26 -12.72 4.28
CA MET A 448 -12.69 -11.40 3.93
C MET A 448 -12.84 -11.09 2.44
N ARG A 449 -12.77 -12.10 1.56
CA ARG A 449 -13.06 -11.93 0.14
C ARG A 449 -14.49 -11.43 -0.08
N GLU A 450 -15.47 -12.02 0.61
CA GLU A 450 -16.87 -11.58 0.49
C GLU A 450 -17.06 -10.15 1.00
N VAL A 451 -16.39 -9.76 2.10
CA VAL A 451 -16.38 -8.36 2.58
C VAL A 451 -15.82 -7.40 1.53
N ILE A 452 -14.68 -7.75 0.92
CA ILE A 452 -14.04 -6.95 -0.14
C ILE A 452 -14.91 -6.89 -1.39
N ALA A 453 -15.55 -8.00 -1.78
CA ALA A 453 -16.43 -8.07 -2.95
C ALA A 453 -17.68 -7.18 -2.76
N ALA A 454 -18.35 -7.29 -1.60
CA ALA A 454 -19.51 -6.47 -1.25
C ALA A 454 -19.16 -4.97 -1.24
N ALA A 455 -17.97 -4.60 -0.80
CA ALA A 455 -17.54 -3.21 -0.79
C ALA A 455 -17.38 -2.63 -2.21
N ARG A 456 -16.94 -3.46 -3.16
CA ARG A 456 -16.61 -3.06 -4.54
C ARG A 456 -17.78 -3.14 -5.51
N GLU A 457 -18.95 -3.58 -5.06
CA GLU A 457 -20.08 -3.88 -5.93
C GLU A 457 -20.43 -2.71 -6.88
N SER A 458 -20.52 -3.01 -8.18
CA SER A 458 -20.63 -2.00 -9.23
C SER A 458 -22.04 -1.43 -9.40
N GLY A 459 -23.07 -2.09 -8.86
CA GLY A 459 -24.48 -1.75 -9.02
C GLY A 459 -25.00 -0.58 -8.17
N GLY A 460 -24.13 0.26 -7.62
CA GLY A 460 -24.53 1.34 -6.69
C GLY A 460 -24.69 0.88 -5.24
N GLU A 461 -24.70 -0.43 -4.99
CA GLU A 461 -24.90 -0.97 -3.65
C GLU A 461 -23.61 -1.13 -2.83
N GLY A 462 -22.46 -1.04 -3.48
CA GLY A 462 -21.15 -1.22 -2.86
C GLY A 462 -20.89 -0.23 -1.72
N SER A 463 -20.45 -0.74 -0.56
CA SER A 463 -20.28 0.09 0.63
C SER A 463 -19.26 1.22 0.42
N SER A 464 -18.20 1.02 -0.37
CA SER A 464 -17.20 2.05 -0.64
C SER A 464 -17.78 3.24 -1.40
N LEU A 465 -18.65 2.96 -2.38
CA LEU A 465 -19.33 4.00 -3.15
C LEU A 465 -20.28 4.80 -2.26
N LYS A 466 -21.10 4.11 -1.45
CA LYS A 466 -22.01 4.76 -0.49
C LYS A 466 -21.27 5.63 0.52
N VAL A 467 -20.12 5.17 1.02
CA VAL A 467 -19.28 5.97 1.93
C VAL A 467 -18.72 7.20 1.22
N MET A 468 -18.30 7.08 -0.04
CA MET A 468 -17.80 8.20 -0.85
C MET A 468 -18.91 9.22 -1.18
N GLU A 469 -20.13 8.75 -1.48
CA GLU A 469 -21.31 9.61 -1.69
C GLU A 469 -21.64 10.41 -0.43
N ARG A 470 -21.65 9.74 0.73
CA ARG A 470 -21.83 10.38 2.03
C ARG A 470 -20.73 11.41 2.30
N PHE A 471 -19.47 11.04 2.05
CA PHE A 471 -18.35 11.97 2.17
C PHE A 471 -18.57 13.25 1.35
N PHE A 472 -18.96 13.13 0.08
CA PHE A 472 -19.22 14.32 -0.74
C PHE A 472 -20.41 15.13 -0.23
N ALA A 473 -21.49 14.48 0.23
CA ALA A 473 -22.65 15.11 0.84
C ALA A 473 -22.27 15.96 2.07
N ASP A 474 -21.41 15.42 2.93
CA ASP A 474 -21.11 16.00 4.24
C ASP A 474 -20.00 17.08 4.19
N VAL A 475 -19.01 16.91 3.31
CA VAL A 475 -17.75 17.69 3.32
C VAL A 475 -17.62 18.65 2.14
N VAL A 476 -18.14 18.29 0.96
CA VAL A 476 -17.87 19.03 -0.30
C VAL A 476 -19.10 19.82 -0.76
N HIS A 477 -20.04 20.08 0.14
CA HIS A 477 -21.26 20.88 -0.09
C HIS A 477 -21.49 21.99 0.95
N ARG A 478 -20.46 22.33 1.74
CA ARG A 478 -20.50 23.45 2.70
C ARG A 478 -20.02 24.75 2.08
#